data_AF-A0A3N9NG81-F1
#
_entry.id   AF-A0A3N9NG81-F1
#
_cell.length_a   1.000
_cell.length_b   1.000
_cell.length_c   1.000
_cell.angle_alpha   90.00
_cell.angle_beta   90.00
_cell.angle_gamma   90.00
#
_symmetry.space_group_name_H-M   'P 1'
#
loop_
_entity.id
_entity.type
_entity.pdbx_description
1 polymer ?
#
loop_
_entity_poly.entity_id
_entity_poly.type
_entity_poly.pdbx_seq_one_letter_code
_entity_poly.pdbx_strand_id
1 'polypeptide(L)'
;MSGKKRKQEKRTIESKNQESKIQFNQSAWLIKNLAGLFISVLFILVIYYNFSGYKWVWDSLVVGNLKIINQYPNMLIEKKWEVKCKFDYAYLNFIKKNTPENAIILMPSYHEILPKDEKSDFLKTAGGIKNKAWATYFLYPRKLVYEDEKESNPYYDKANYVAIVNFKGYDRLNYPVEHKMKHHILPRNLNQGDKK
;
A
#
# COMPACT_ATOMS: atom_id res chain seq x y z
N MET A 1 47.51 70.57 13.69
CA MET A 1 46.16 69.96 13.78
C MET A 1 45.73 69.11 12.57
N SER A 2 46.45 69.10 11.45
CA SER A 2 46.03 68.44 10.19
C SER A 2 46.11 66.89 10.19
N GLY A 3 47.02 66.28 10.96
CA GLY A 3 47.24 64.82 10.93
C GLY A 3 46.18 63.96 11.62
N LYS A 4 45.51 64.46 12.68
CA LYS A 4 44.47 63.70 13.41
C LYS A 4 43.17 63.56 12.60
N LYS A 5 42.74 64.61 11.88
CA LYS A 5 41.56 64.58 11.01
C LYS A 5 41.71 63.58 9.86
N ARG A 6 42.85 63.59 9.16
CA ARG A 6 43.15 62.61 8.08
C ARG A 6 43.14 61.16 8.57
N LYS A 7 43.55 60.91 9.81
CA LYS A 7 43.59 59.55 10.40
C LYS A 7 42.20 59.07 10.81
N GLN A 8 41.33 59.96 11.30
CA GLN A 8 39.92 59.64 11.57
C GLN A 8 39.15 59.40 10.27
N GLU A 9 39.35 60.24 9.25
CA GLU A 9 38.68 60.10 7.96
C GLU A 9 39.01 58.78 7.26
N LYS A 10 40.29 58.35 7.30
CA LYS A 10 40.69 57.01 6.82
C LYS A 10 39.99 55.87 7.56
N ARG A 11 39.88 55.95 8.89
CA ARG A 11 39.19 54.93 9.70
C ARG A 11 37.70 54.84 9.39
N THR A 12 37.04 55.97 9.13
CA THR A 12 35.62 56.02 8.76
C THR A 12 35.37 55.47 7.35
N ILE A 13 36.31 55.66 6.42
CA ILE A 13 36.24 55.07 5.08
C ILE A 13 36.48 53.56 5.13
N GLU A 14 37.43 53.10 5.95
CA GLU A 14 37.69 51.68 6.17
C GLU A 14 36.49 50.97 6.82
N SER A 15 35.84 51.58 7.82
CA SER A 15 34.64 51.01 8.45
C SER A 15 33.46 50.92 7.49
N LYS A 16 33.21 51.97 6.68
CA LYS A 16 32.18 51.94 5.63
C LYS A 16 32.45 50.89 4.56
N ASN A 17 33.72 50.69 4.18
CA ASN A 17 34.12 49.63 3.25
C ASN A 17 34.01 48.22 3.85
N GLN A 18 34.20 48.08 5.17
CA GLN A 18 33.97 46.81 5.87
C GLN A 18 32.49 46.48 5.98
N GLU A 19 31.65 47.45 6.37
CA GLU A 19 30.19 47.28 6.44
C GLU A 19 29.59 46.98 5.06
N SER A 20 30.03 47.67 4.00
CA SER A 20 29.57 47.39 2.64
C SER A 20 29.98 46.00 2.14
N LYS A 21 31.20 45.53 2.48
CA LYS A 21 31.64 44.15 2.19
C LYS A 21 30.85 43.11 2.98
N ILE A 22 30.54 43.37 4.26
CA ILE A 22 29.75 42.47 5.10
C ILE A 22 28.31 42.39 4.58
N GLN A 23 27.68 43.53 4.27
CA GLN A 23 26.35 43.57 3.66
C GLN A 23 26.34 42.88 2.30
N PHE A 24 27.33 43.12 1.44
CA PHE A 24 27.44 42.43 0.15
C PHE A 24 27.58 40.92 0.30
N ASN A 25 28.40 40.44 1.24
CA ASN A 25 28.54 39.02 1.53
C ASN A 25 27.25 38.38 2.08
N GLN A 26 26.53 39.08 2.96
CA GLN A 26 25.24 38.62 3.49
C GLN A 26 24.18 38.56 2.38
N SER A 27 24.08 39.59 1.56
CA SER A 27 23.20 39.63 0.37
C SER A 27 23.53 38.52 -0.62
N ALA A 28 24.82 38.32 -0.93
CA ALA A 28 25.25 37.27 -1.84
C ALA A 28 24.96 35.86 -1.29
N TRP A 29 25.07 35.66 0.01
CA TRP A 29 24.68 34.40 0.67
C TRP A 29 23.17 34.16 0.59
N LEU A 30 22.35 35.16 0.87
CA LEU A 30 20.89 35.07 0.74
C LEU A 30 20.47 34.78 -0.71
N ILE A 31 21.05 35.47 -1.68
CA ILE A 31 20.78 35.26 -3.11
C ILE A 31 21.14 33.83 -3.53
N LYS A 32 22.27 33.28 -3.06
CA LYS A 32 22.65 31.88 -3.34
C LYS A 32 21.65 30.89 -2.77
N ASN A 33 21.18 31.10 -1.55
CA ASN A 33 20.17 30.23 -0.94
C ASN A 33 18.82 30.33 -1.66
N LEU A 34 18.38 31.54 -2.03
CA LEU A 34 17.17 31.75 -2.81
C LEU A 34 17.27 31.10 -4.20
N ALA A 35 18.42 31.24 -4.87
CA ALA A 35 18.67 30.57 -6.14
C ALA A 35 18.66 29.04 -5.99
N GLY A 36 19.30 28.51 -4.95
CA GLY A 36 19.28 27.08 -4.64
C GLY A 36 17.86 26.56 -4.37
N LEU A 37 17.06 27.32 -3.63
CA LEU A 37 15.65 27.00 -3.37
C LEU A 37 14.83 27.03 -4.67
N PHE A 38 15.02 28.04 -5.51
CA PHE A 38 14.35 28.14 -6.80
C PHE A 38 14.70 26.97 -7.72
N ILE A 39 15.98 26.60 -7.82
CA ILE A 39 16.43 25.43 -8.59
C ILE A 39 15.82 24.15 -8.02
N SER A 40 15.75 24.01 -6.70
CA SER A 40 15.16 22.85 -6.04
C SER A 40 13.66 22.73 -6.32
N VAL A 41 12.91 23.84 -6.26
CA VAL A 41 11.49 23.88 -6.59
C VAL A 41 11.26 23.55 -8.06
N LEU A 42 12.05 24.13 -8.97
CA LEU A 42 12.01 23.78 -10.40
C LEU A 42 12.27 22.29 -10.62
N PHE A 43 13.27 21.74 -9.96
CA PHE A 43 13.60 20.32 -10.05
C PHE A 43 12.44 19.43 -9.60
N ILE A 44 11.80 19.76 -8.46
CA ILE A 44 10.62 19.05 -7.97
C ILE A 44 9.45 19.15 -8.94
N LEU A 45 9.19 20.33 -9.52
CA LEU A 45 8.13 20.52 -10.50
C LEU A 45 8.41 19.73 -11.78
N VAL A 46 9.65 19.76 -12.28
CA VAL A 46 10.08 18.97 -13.44
C VAL A 46 9.84 17.49 -13.17
N ILE A 47 10.25 16.98 -12.00
CA ILE A 47 9.99 15.58 -11.63
C ILE A 47 8.49 15.30 -11.57
N TYR A 48 7.71 16.15 -10.91
CA TYR A 48 6.27 15.98 -10.75
C TYR A 48 5.52 15.90 -12.09
N TYR A 49 5.87 16.76 -13.06
CA TYR A 49 5.21 16.79 -14.37
C TYR A 49 5.71 15.71 -15.33
N ASN A 50 6.99 15.32 -15.27
CA ASN A 50 7.56 14.36 -16.21
C ASN A 50 7.40 12.90 -15.75
N PHE A 51 7.25 12.65 -14.45
CA PHE A 51 7.14 11.29 -13.92
C PHE A 51 5.74 11.02 -13.35
N SER A 52 4.97 10.21 -14.06
CA SER A 52 3.61 9.79 -13.68
C SER A 52 3.52 9.17 -12.28
N GLY A 53 4.60 8.53 -11.81
CA GLY A 53 4.68 7.97 -10.46
C GLY A 53 4.50 9.01 -9.35
N TYR A 54 5.11 10.20 -9.50
CA TYR A 54 5.00 11.25 -8.48
C TYR A 54 3.61 11.88 -8.47
N LYS A 55 3.00 12.05 -9.65
CA LYS A 55 1.60 12.45 -9.76
C LYS A 55 0.68 11.45 -9.07
N TRP A 56 0.90 10.14 -9.29
CA TRP A 56 0.13 9.10 -8.60
C TRP A 56 0.32 9.15 -7.07
N VAL A 57 1.54 9.34 -6.58
CA VAL A 57 1.82 9.49 -5.13
C VAL A 57 1.04 10.67 -4.56
N TRP A 58 1.12 11.84 -5.20
CA TRP A 58 0.43 13.03 -4.73
C TRP A 58 -1.10 12.86 -4.74
N ASP A 59 -1.65 12.49 -5.90
CA ASP A 59 -3.10 12.44 -6.09
C ASP A 59 -3.75 11.29 -5.31
N SER A 60 -3.12 10.10 -5.32
CA SER A 60 -3.70 8.90 -4.72
C SER A 60 -3.31 8.74 -3.25
N LEU A 61 -2.01 8.80 -2.92
CA LEU A 61 -1.55 8.52 -1.56
C LEU A 61 -1.71 9.70 -0.62
N VAL A 62 -1.54 10.94 -1.08
CA VAL A 62 -1.67 12.12 -0.22
C VAL A 62 -3.11 12.63 -0.26
N VAL A 63 -3.54 13.17 -1.40
CA VAL A 63 -4.84 13.84 -1.53
C VAL A 63 -6.00 12.86 -1.34
N GLY A 64 -5.93 11.69 -1.98
CA GLY A 64 -6.96 10.64 -1.86
C GLY A 64 -7.16 10.17 -0.41
N ASN A 65 -6.07 9.84 0.30
CA ASN A 65 -6.17 9.40 1.69
C ASN A 65 -6.65 10.53 2.63
N LEU A 66 -6.20 11.77 2.44
CA LEU A 66 -6.68 12.91 3.25
C LEU A 66 -8.18 13.14 3.11
N LYS A 67 -8.73 13.03 1.89
CA LYS A 67 -10.19 13.11 1.67
C LYS A 67 -10.94 12.06 2.49
N ILE A 68 -10.45 10.82 2.52
CA ILE A 68 -11.07 9.72 3.28
C ILE A 68 -10.98 9.98 4.78
N ILE A 69 -9.82 10.44 5.27
CA ILE A 69 -9.61 10.77 6.69
C ILE A 69 -10.58 11.88 7.13
N ASN A 70 -10.71 12.93 6.32
CA ASN A 70 -11.61 14.05 6.62
C ASN A 70 -13.09 13.63 6.55
N GLN A 71 -13.46 12.76 5.61
CA GLN A 71 -14.84 12.28 5.48
C GLN A 71 -15.24 11.33 6.62
N TYR A 72 -14.28 10.57 7.18
CA TYR A 72 -14.53 9.56 8.20
C TYR A 72 -13.48 9.62 9.32
N PRO A 73 -13.53 10.64 10.20
CA PRO A 73 -12.50 10.86 11.22
C PRO A 73 -12.38 9.71 12.22
N ASN A 74 -13.52 9.07 12.56
CA ASN A 74 -13.59 7.98 13.56
C ASN A 74 -13.82 6.60 12.92
N MET A 75 -13.21 6.34 11.76
CA MET A 75 -13.40 5.06 11.07
C MET A 75 -12.75 3.89 11.83
N LEU A 76 -13.54 2.86 12.15
CA LEU A 76 -13.08 1.57 12.65
C LEU A 76 -12.09 0.91 11.68
N ILE A 77 -11.15 0.14 12.20
CA ILE A 77 -10.06 -0.44 11.41
C ILE A 77 -10.59 -1.39 10.32
N GLU A 78 -11.66 -2.12 10.60
CA GLU A 78 -12.31 -3.04 9.66
C GLU A 78 -12.87 -2.26 8.46
N LYS A 79 -13.49 -1.09 8.73
CA LYS A 79 -14.05 -0.25 7.67
C LYS A 79 -12.94 0.39 6.84
N LYS A 80 -11.80 0.72 7.45
CA LYS A 80 -10.60 1.18 6.73
C LYS A 80 -10.11 0.12 5.75
N TRP A 81 -10.07 -1.15 6.16
CA TRP A 81 -9.68 -2.25 5.28
C TRP A 81 -10.70 -2.50 4.17
N GLU A 82 -12.00 -2.42 4.47
CA GLU A 82 -13.04 -2.55 3.47
C GLU A 82 -12.92 -1.46 2.38
N VAL A 83 -12.65 -0.21 2.76
CA VAL A 83 -12.45 0.89 1.80
C VAL A 83 -11.18 0.69 0.96
N LYS A 84 -10.06 0.32 1.59
CA LYS A 84 -8.77 0.17 0.89
C LYS A 84 -8.71 -1.06 0.00
N CYS A 85 -9.28 -2.17 0.45
CA CYS A 85 -9.06 -3.48 -0.14
C CYS A 85 -10.33 -4.08 -0.75
N LYS A 86 -11.47 -3.42 -0.58
CA LYS A 86 -12.74 -3.76 -1.23
C LYS A 86 -13.09 -5.23 -1.03
N PHE A 87 -13.42 -5.92 -2.12
CA PHE A 87 -13.88 -7.29 -2.12
C PHE A 87 -12.82 -8.27 -1.59
N ASP A 88 -11.52 -8.01 -1.78
CA ASP A 88 -10.45 -8.84 -1.22
C ASP A 88 -10.58 -8.94 0.30
N TYR A 89 -10.78 -7.81 1.00
CA TYR A 89 -10.96 -7.83 2.44
C TYR A 89 -12.29 -8.46 2.85
N ALA A 90 -13.37 -8.16 2.13
CA ALA A 90 -14.69 -8.74 2.42
C ALA A 90 -14.65 -10.28 2.35
N TYR A 91 -13.98 -10.83 1.33
CA TYR A 91 -13.87 -12.27 1.14
C TYR A 91 -12.91 -12.93 2.15
N LEU A 92 -11.76 -12.31 2.46
CA LEU A 92 -10.89 -12.82 3.53
C LEU A 92 -11.58 -12.77 4.91
N ASN A 93 -12.34 -11.72 5.20
CA ASN A 93 -13.11 -11.65 6.43
C ASN A 93 -14.22 -12.70 6.47
N PHE A 94 -14.85 -12.99 5.33
CA PHE A 94 -15.79 -14.10 5.19
C PHE A 94 -15.13 -15.45 5.50
N ILE A 95 -13.97 -15.74 4.92
CA ILE A 95 -13.19 -16.96 5.22
C ILE A 95 -12.87 -17.02 6.73
N LYS A 96 -12.40 -15.92 7.31
CA LYS A 96 -12.06 -15.82 8.73
C LYS A 96 -13.24 -16.18 9.63
N LYS A 97 -14.43 -15.68 9.34
CA LYS A 97 -15.64 -15.93 10.14
C LYS A 97 -16.19 -17.35 10.02
N ASN A 98 -15.92 -18.04 8.91
CA ASN A 98 -16.49 -19.34 8.58
C ASN A 98 -15.50 -20.51 8.73
N THR A 99 -14.33 -20.28 9.33
CA THR A 99 -13.32 -21.32 9.56
C THR A 99 -12.74 -21.19 10.96
N PRO A 100 -12.36 -22.29 11.61
CA PRO A 100 -11.69 -22.25 12.91
C PRO A 100 -10.27 -21.68 12.79
N GLU A 101 -9.69 -21.28 13.92
CA GLU A 101 -8.35 -20.68 13.97
C GLU A 101 -7.23 -21.62 13.47
N ASN A 102 -7.37 -22.93 13.70
CA ASN A 102 -6.41 -23.94 13.27
C ASN A 102 -6.63 -24.42 11.82
N ALA A 103 -7.51 -23.77 11.05
CA ALA A 103 -7.79 -24.18 9.67
C ALA A 103 -6.54 -24.07 8.78
N ILE A 104 -6.39 -25.06 7.90
CA ILE A 104 -5.44 -25.08 6.79
C ILE A 104 -6.28 -24.94 5.51
N ILE A 105 -6.23 -23.77 4.90
CA ILE A 105 -7.10 -23.40 3.79
C ILE A 105 -6.32 -23.55 2.49
N LEU A 106 -6.86 -24.35 1.57
CA LEU A 106 -6.44 -24.41 0.18
C LEU A 106 -7.03 -23.21 -0.55
N MET A 107 -6.16 -22.25 -0.86
CA MET A 107 -6.45 -21.03 -1.58
C MET A 107 -6.40 -21.29 -3.09
N PRO A 108 -7.25 -20.62 -3.89
CA PRO A 108 -7.26 -20.75 -5.35
C PRO A 108 -5.92 -20.30 -5.97
N SER A 109 -5.66 -20.74 -7.21
CA SER A 109 -4.50 -20.28 -7.96
C SER A 109 -4.62 -18.80 -8.35
N TYR A 110 -3.49 -18.18 -8.70
CA TYR A 110 -3.49 -16.81 -9.22
C TYR A 110 -4.46 -16.62 -10.40
N HIS A 111 -4.49 -17.59 -11.33
CA HIS A 111 -5.32 -17.53 -12.54
C HIS A 111 -6.81 -17.72 -12.27
N GLU A 112 -7.18 -18.37 -11.16
CA GLU A 112 -8.57 -18.50 -10.73
C GLU A 112 -9.07 -17.23 -10.04
N ILE A 113 -8.19 -16.55 -9.29
CA ILE A 113 -8.49 -15.26 -8.66
C ILE A 113 -8.63 -14.17 -9.73
N LEU A 114 -7.69 -14.10 -10.66
CA LEU A 114 -7.62 -13.11 -11.73
C LEU A 114 -7.62 -13.79 -13.11
N PRO A 115 -8.78 -14.29 -13.57
CA PRO A 115 -8.92 -14.83 -14.93
C PRO A 115 -8.58 -13.76 -15.98
N LYS A 116 -7.95 -14.19 -17.08
CA LYS A 116 -7.53 -13.29 -18.18
C LYS A 116 -8.73 -12.72 -18.95
N ASP A 117 -9.73 -13.57 -19.20
CA ASP A 117 -10.83 -13.28 -20.12
C ASP A 117 -12.14 -12.89 -19.41
N GLU A 118 -12.13 -12.85 -18.08
CA GLU A 118 -13.31 -12.55 -17.28
C GLU A 118 -13.07 -11.38 -16.31
N LYS A 119 -14.16 -10.70 -15.95
CA LYS A 119 -14.10 -9.67 -14.90
C LYS A 119 -13.98 -10.34 -13.53
N SER A 120 -12.86 -10.11 -12.85
CA SER A 120 -12.69 -10.50 -11.46
C SER A 120 -13.26 -9.45 -10.51
N ASP A 121 -13.88 -9.91 -9.43
CA ASP A 121 -14.30 -9.05 -8.31
C ASP A 121 -13.10 -8.59 -7.45
N PHE A 122 -11.95 -9.26 -7.60
CA PHE A 122 -10.73 -8.99 -6.84
C PHE A 122 -9.86 -7.92 -7.48
N LEU A 123 -9.10 -7.20 -6.65
CA LEU A 123 -8.19 -6.16 -7.11
C LEU A 123 -7.02 -6.73 -7.92
N LYS A 124 -6.66 -6.05 -9.01
CA LYS A 124 -5.47 -6.36 -9.83
C LYS A 124 -4.15 -5.77 -9.27
N THR A 125 -4.22 -4.96 -8.22
CA THR A 125 -3.07 -4.26 -7.60
C THR A 125 -2.13 -5.22 -6.86
N ALA A 126 -0.94 -4.80 -6.40
CA ALA A 126 0.03 -5.70 -5.76
C ALA A 126 -0.45 -6.41 -4.45
N GLY A 127 -1.49 -5.89 -3.78
CA GLY A 127 -2.10 -6.50 -2.59
C GLY A 127 -3.31 -7.40 -2.88
N GLY A 128 -3.95 -7.91 -1.82
CA GLY A 128 -5.19 -8.70 -1.92
C GLY A 128 -5.01 -10.20 -1.75
N ILE A 129 -6.05 -10.97 -2.04
CA ILE A 129 -6.10 -12.43 -1.83
C ILE A 129 -5.04 -13.20 -2.63
N LYS A 130 -4.59 -12.68 -3.78
CA LYS A 130 -3.53 -13.31 -4.59
C LYS A 130 -2.14 -13.25 -3.96
N ASN A 131 -1.92 -12.33 -3.02
CA ASN A 131 -0.65 -12.18 -2.35
C ASN A 131 -0.71 -12.95 -1.02
N LYS A 132 0.01 -14.08 -0.94
CA LYS A 132 -0.01 -14.96 0.23
C LYS A 132 0.36 -14.26 1.53
N ALA A 133 1.38 -13.41 1.53
CA ALA A 133 1.79 -12.68 2.74
C ALA A 133 0.67 -11.75 3.22
N TRP A 134 0.02 -11.06 2.27
CA TRP A 134 -1.09 -10.18 2.54
C TRP A 134 -2.32 -10.94 3.06
N ALA A 135 -2.73 -12.02 2.39
CA ALA A 135 -3.86 -12.84 2.83
C ALA A 135 -3.61 -13.46 4.22
N THR A 136 -2.38 -13.90 4.48
CA THR A 136 -1.97 -14.47 5.78
C THR A 136 -2.12 -13.45 6.91
N TYR A 137 -1.77 -12.18 6.67
CA TYR A 137 -1.94 -11.12 7.67
C TYR A 137 -3.40 -11.00 8.16
N PHE A 138 -4.39 -11.09 7.27
CA PHE A 138 -5.80 -10.99 7.66
C PHE A 138 -6.35 -12.28 8.27
N LEU A 139 -5.88 -13.44 7.78
CA LEU A 139 -6.40 -14.76 8.15
C LEU A 139 -5.70 -15.40 9.36
N TYR A 140 -4.58 -14.84 9.81
CA TYR A 140 -3.87 -15.31 11.02
C TYR A 140 -4.85 -15.56 12.18
N PRO A 141 -4.76 -16.71 12.88
CA PRO A 141 -3.69 -17.72 12.84
C PRO A 141 -3.83 -18.86 11.82
N ARG A 142 -4.80 -18.78 10.87
CA ARG A 142 -5.04 -19.83 9.87
C ARG A 142 -3.85 -19.98 8.92
N LYS A 143 -3.56 -21.21 8.49
CA LYS A 143 -2.51 -21.51 7.51
C LYS A 143 -3.10 -21.48 6.10
N LEU A 144 -2.41 -20.81 5.19
CA LEU A 144 -2.81 -20.73 3.79
C LEU A 144 -1.84 -21.51 2.91
N VAL A 145 -2.38 -22.34 2.04
CA VAL A 145 -1.64 -23.06 0.99
C VAL A 145 -2.31 -22.74 -0.32
N TYR A 146 -1.55 -22.29 -1.32
CA TYR A 146 -2.12 -21.95 -2.62
C TYR A 146 -2.06 -23.13 -3.56
N GLU A 147 -3.00 -23.21 -4.50
CA GLU A 147 -3.03 -24.25 -5.53
C GLU A 147 -1.68 -24.35 -6.29
N ASP A 148 -1.09 -23.20 -6.60
CA ASP A 148 0.19 -23.09 -7.31
C ASP A 148 1.38 -23.70 -6.53
N GLU A 149 1.18 -24.05 -5.26
CA GLU A 149 2.20 -24.64 -4.37
C GLU A 149 2.00 -26.15 -4.15
N LYS A 150 1.17 -26.80 -4.96
CA LYS A 150 0.82 -28.22 -4.83
C LYS A 150 2.01 -29.16 -4.64
N GLU A 151 3.09 -28.94 -5.37
CA GLU A 151 4.26 -29.82 -5.34
C GLU A 151 5.29 -29.41 -4.28
N SER A 152 5.25 -28.16 -3.80
CA SER A 152 6.29 -27.58 -2.97
C SER A 152 5.89 -27.37 -1.50
N ASN A 153 4.59 -27.30 -1.20
CA ASN A 153 4.11 -27.00 0.14
C ASN A 153 3.65 -28.26 0.90
N PRO A 154 4.33 -28.65 2.00
CA PRO A 154 4.03 -29.87 2.76
C PRO A 154 2.67 -29.86 3.48
N TYR A 155 1.97 -28.72 3.49
CA TYR A 155 0.65 -28.58 4.07
C TYR A 155 -0.48 -28.71 3.03
N TYR A 156 -0.17 -28.87 1.75
CA TYR A 156 -1.17 -28.96 0.68
C TYR A 156 -2.17 -30.09 0.91
N ASP A 157 -1.67 -31.31 1.17
CA ASP A 157 -2.54 -32.46 1.45
C ASP A 157 -3.20 -32.40 2.83
N LYS A 158 -2.71 -31.53 3.71
CA LYS A 158 -3.26 -31.29 5.05
C LYS A 158 -4.36 -30.23 5.05
N ALA A 159 -4.62 -29.59 3.92
CA ALA A 159 -5.68 -28.59 3.83
C ALA A 159 -7.04 -29.22 4.13
N ASN A 160 -7.74 -28.67 5.13
CA ASN A 160 -9.05 -29.14 5.59
C ASN A 160 -10.20 -28.24 5.13
N TYR A 161 -9.90 -27.07 4.54
CA TYR A 161 -10.88 -26.21 3.88
C TYR A 161 -10.40 -25.85 2.47
N VAL A 162 -11.34 -25.59 1.56
CA VAL A 162 -11.09 -25.11 0.20
C VAL A 162 -11.82 -23.79 -0.02
N ALA A 163 -11.06 -22.75 -0.35
CA ALA A 163 -11.60 -21.46 -0.74
C ALA A 163 -12.03 -21.51 -2.22
N ILE A 164 -13.33 -21.32 -2.46
CA ILE A 164 -13.95 -21.31 -3.77
C ILE A 164 -13.96 -19.88 -4.30
N VAL A 165 -13.39 -19.65 -5.48
CA VAL A 165 -13.38 -18.34 -6.14
C VAL A 165 -13.78 -18.49 -7.59
N ASN A 166 -14.67 -17.62 -8.07
CA ASN A 166 -15.18 -17.65 -9.45
C ASN A 166 -15.68 -19.04 -9.89
N PHE A 167 -16.39 -19.73 -8.99
CA PHE A 167 -16.87 -21.11 -9.18
C PHE A 167 -15.76 -22.18 -9.34
N LYS A 168 -14.50 -21.85 -9.04
CA LYS A 168 -13.35 -22.78 -9.10
C LYS A 168 -13.02 -23.34 -7.72
N GLY A 169 -12.53 -24.58 -7.68
CA GLY A 169 -12.14 -25.29 -6.45
C GLY A 169 -13.14 -26.35 -5.98
N TYR A 170 -14.33 -26.46 -6.57
CA TYR A 170 -15.28 -27.53 -6.24
C TYR A 170 -14.73 -28.93 -6.57
N ASP A 171 -13.86 -29.02 -7.58
CA ASP A 171 -13.12 -30.20 -7.98
C ASP A 171 -12.10 -30.69 -6.94
N ARG A 172 -11.78 -29.86 -5.95
CA ARG A 172 -10.85 -30.17 -4.85
C ARG A 172 -11.55 -30.71 -3.61
N LEU A 173 -12.88 -30.75 -3.62
CA LEU A 173 -13.71 -31.33 -2.56
C LEU A 173 -13.87 -32.84 -2.79
N ASN A 174 -13.96 -33.61 -1.70
CA ASN A 174 -14.18 -35.06 -1.79
C ASN A 174 -15.66 -35.47 -1.90
N TYR A 175 -16.56 -34.50 -2.14
CA TYR A 175 -18.00 -34.69 -2.17
C TYR A 175 -18.66 -33.77 -3.21
N PRO A 176 -19.80 -34.17 -3.78
CA PRO A 176 -20.54 -33.33 -4.72
C PRO A 176 -21.26 -32.19 -3.98
N VAL A 177 -21.31 -31.01 -4.61
CA VAL A 177 -22.06 -29.85 -4.14
C VAL A 177 -23.13 -29.52 -5.17
N GLU A 178 -24.40 -29.62 -4.78
CA GLU A 178 -25.55 -29.36 -5.66
C GLU A 178 -25.64 -27.89 -6.05
N HIS A 179 -25.54 -26.99 -5.07
CA HIS A 179 -25.69 -25.55 -5.26
C HIS A 179 -24.32 -24.85 -5.22
N LYS A 180 -23.76 -24.58 -6.40
CA LYS A 180 -22.46 -23.90 -6.53
C LYS A 180 -22.62 -22.39 -6.44
N MET A 181 -21.95 -21.78 -5.45
CA MET A 181 -21.80 -20.34 -5.31
C MET A 181 -20.51 -19.84 -5.95
N LYS A 182 -20.51 -18.58 -6.41
CA LYS A 182 -19.37 -17.93 -7.07
C LYS A 182 -18.15 -17.87 -6.15
N HIS A 183 -18.35 -17.43 -4.91
CA HIS A 183 -17.32 -17.33 -3.88
C HIS A 183 -17.79 -18.02 -2.61
N HIS A 184 -17.00 -18.93 -2.05
CA HIS A 184 -17.39 -19.68 -0.85
C HIS A 184 -16.18 -20.30 -0.12
N ILE A 185 -16.40 -20.90 1.03
CA ILE A 185 -15.40 -21.64 1.79
C ILE A 185 -16.09 -22.90 2.29
N LEU A 186 -15.52 -24.05 1.96
CA LEU A 186 -16.11 -25.36 2.26
C LEU A 186 -15.07 -26.27 2.91
N PRO A 187 -15.45 -27.17 3.82
CA PRO A 187 -14.53 -28.20 4.29
C PRO A 187 -14.11 -29.06 3.10
N ARG A 188 -12.83 -29.43 3.02
CA ARG A 188 -12.34 -30.29 1.93
C ARG A 188 -12.94 -31.69 2.00
N ASN A 189 -13.14 -32.15 3.23
CA ASN A 189 -13.70 -33.45 3.56
C ASN A 189 -14.89 -33.24 4.51
N LEU A 190 -16.04 -33.87 4.21
CA LEU A 190 -17.13 -33.94 5.17
C LEU A 190 -16.73 -34.91 6.28
N ASN A 191 -16.67 -34.43 7.52
CA ASN A 191 -16.61 -35.33 8.66
C ASN A 191 -17.95 -36.06 8.76
N GLN A 192 -17.94 -37.31 9.23
CA GLN A 192 -19.14 -38.17 9.31
C GLN A 192 -20.30 -37.58 10.15
N GLY A 193 -20.10 -36.46 10.87
CA GLY A 193 -21.13 -35.78 11.67
C GLY A 193 -21.89 -34.64 10.99
N ASP A 194 -21.50 -34.21 9.79
CA ASP A 194 -22.09 -33.03 9.12
C ASP A 194 -23.18 -33.39 8.09
N LYS A 195 -23.52 -34.67 7.96
CA LYS A 195 -24.73 -35.10 7.23
C LYS A 195 -25.94 -34.95 8.15
N LYS A 196 -26.59 -33.79 8.11
CA LYS A 196 -27.96 -33.61 8.59
C LYS A 196 -28.86 -33.25 7.42
#